data_AF-A0A956S7A7-F1
#
_entry.id   AF-A0A956S7A7-F1
#
_cell.length_a   1.000
_cell.length_b   1.000
_cell.length_c   1.000
_cell.angle_alpha   90.00
_cell.angle_beta   90.00
_cell.angle_gamma   90.00
#
_symmetry.space_group_name_H-M   'P 1'
#
loop_
_entity.id
_entity.type
_entity.pdbx_description
1 polymer ?
#
loop_
_entity_poly.entity_id
_entity_poly.type
_entity_poly.pdbx_seq_one_letter_code
_entity_poly.pdbx_strand_id
1 'polypeptide(L)'
;MTIDSFIADFKAENESYDSAGLIDEVSLYKWVLDAMKPFGSNIMELQDTVVEVKKSEAKLPDNYDSLCIAYKCDPRGYHVEDRYKNVVQESYMWTERVERSVKWNSCNPCCAEDEDKIITEKVYFKDVEVNFYYHRPVLLRLGKSMKRDKCHAKCRNLIVRDCPHEIIINGKTLYSNFTEGDVYLQYYGIPMEDNKPIIPEVGKGELEKYVDYYVHMKFFEKLLKNKDDENIITLFNYYVRKEEAQKGLALTDTKFSKLTPKSFKRVKRINRAEMLKYELNFPIV
;
A
#
# COMPACT_ATOMS: atom_id res chain seq x y z
N MET A 1 -13.22 5.53 -6.07
CA MET A 1 -14.43 5.07 -5.34
C MET A 1 -14.13 4.51 -3.94
N THR A 2 -14.90 4.86 -2.90
CA THR A 2 -14.74 4.26 -1.55
C THR A 2 -15.37 2.86 -1.47
N ILE A 3 -14.89 1.98 -0.59
CA ILE A 3 -15.52 0.65 -0.43
C ILE A 3 -16.94 0.78 0.14
N ASP A 4 -17.17 1.74 1.04
CA ASP A 4 -18.49 1.98 1.64
C ASP A 4 -19.52 2.36 0.56
N SER A 5 -19.15 3.26 -0.37
CA SER A 5 -20.01 3.61 -1.50
C SER A 5 -20.26 2.42 -2.43
N PHE A 6 -19.22 1.62 -2.70
CA PHE A 6 -19.36 0.41 -3.51
C PHE A 6 -20.33 -0.60 -2.88
N ILE A 7 -20.29 -0.79 -1.55
CA ILE A 7 -21.22 -1.67 -0.84
C ILE A 7 -22.65 -1.14 -0.91
N ALA A 8 -22.84 0.18 -0.81
CA ALA A 8 -24.16 0.79 -0.95
C ALA A 8 -24.74 0.56 -2.36
N ASP A 9 -23.92 0.75 -3.40
CA ASP A 9 -24.33 0.49 -4.79
C ASP A 9 -24.67 -1.00 -4.99
N PHE A 10 -23.85 -1.92 -4.46
CA PHE A 10 -24.10 -3.36 -4.54
C PHE A 10 -25.42 -3.78 -3.88
N LYS A 11 -25.76 -3.18 -2.73
CA LYS A 11 -27.03 -3.42 -2.04
C LYS A 11 -28.22 -2.89 -2.83
N ALA A 12 -28.08 -1.72 -3.45
CA ALA A 12 -29.12 -1.15 -4.28
C ALA A 12 -29.41 -2.01 -5.52
N GLU A 13 -28.38 -2.60 -6.13
CA GLU A 13 -28.54 -3.53 -7.26
C GLU A 13 -29.19 -4.87 -6.85
N ASN A 14 -28.92 -5.33 -5.62
CA ASN A 14 -29.38 -6.62 -5.09
C ASN A 14 -30.42 -6.46 -3.96
N GLU A 15 -31.35 -5.52 -4.09
CA GLU A 15 -32.32 -5.14 -3.05
C GLU A 15 -33.14 -6.34 -2.53
N SER A 16 -33.51 -7.27 -3.41
CA SER A 16 -34.22 -8.49 -3.03
C SER A 16 -33.45 -9.35 -2.02
N TYR A 17 -32.13 -9.46 -2.20
CA TYR A 17 -31.26 -10.23 -1.31
C TYR A 17 -30.89 -9.47 -0.03
N ASP A 18 -30.81 -8.13 -0.11
CA ASP A 18 -30.60 -7.27 1.06
C ASP A 18 -31.82 -7.31 2.00
N SER A 19 -33.03 -7.21 1.44
CA SER A 19 -34.28 -7.30 2.21
C SER A 19 -34.46 -8.66 2.90
N ALA A 20 -33.89 -9.72 2.32
CA ALA A 20 -33.86 -11.06 2.91
C ALA A 20 -32.76 -11.25 3.98
N GLY A 21 -31.88 -10.24 4.18
CA GLY A 21 -30.78 -10.30 5.13
C GLY A 21 -29.66 -11.27 4.72
N LEU A 22 -29.53 -11.58 3.42
CA LEU A 22 -28.54 -12.54 2.91
C LEU A 22 -27.18 -11.87 2.61
N ILE A 23 -27.15 -10.54 2.54
CA ILE A 23 -25.95 -9.75 2.30
C ILE A 23 -25.20 -9.53 3.62
N ASP A 24 -23.94 -9.97 3.65
CA ASP A 24 -23.02 -9.74 4.78
C ASP A 24 -21.94 -8.74 4.36
N GLU A 25 -22.03 -7.53 4.90
CA GLU A 25 -21.10 -6.43 4.62
C GLU A 25 -19.65 -6.81 4.93
N VAL A 26 -19.40 -7.54 6.03
CA VAL A 26 -18.04 -7.93 6.42
C VAL A 26 -17.41 -8.85 5.36
N SER A 27 -18.23 -9.73 4.77
CA SER A 27 -17.79 -10.57 3.65
C SER A 27 -17.53 -9.75 2.39
N LEU A 28 -18.39 -8.78 2.06
CA LEU A 28 -18.20 -7.88 0.93
C LEU A 28 -16.87 -7.11 1.03
N TYR A 29 -16.58 -6.49 2.18
CA TYR A 29 -15.30 -5.80 2.42
C TYR A 29 -14.10 -6.71 2.15
N LYS A 30 -14.15 -7.96 2.65
CA LYS A 30 -13.06 -8.92 2.44
C LYS A 30 -12.91 -9.29 0.97
N TRP A 31 -14.01 -9.51 0.24
CA TRP A 31 -13.98 -9.86 -1.17
C TRP A 31 -13.44 -8.71 -2.04
N VAL A 32 -13.77 -7.46 -1.71
CA VAL A 32 -13.20 -6.28 -2.39
C VAL A 32 -11.68 -6.23 -2.19
N LEU A 33 -11.20 -6.41 -0.95
CA LEU A 33 -9.76 -6.46 -0.68
C LEU A 33 -9.07 -7.64 -1.39
N ASP A 34 -9.72 -8.80 -1.43
CA ASP A 34 -9.20 -9.98 -2.13
C ASP A 34 -9.15 -9.79 -3.66
N ALA A 35 -10.12 -9.08 -4.25
CA ALA A 35 -10.14 -8.72 -5.66
C ALA A 35 -8.98 -7.80 -6.04
N MET A 36 -8.53 -6.93 -5.12
CA MET A 36 -7.44 -5.99 -5.35
C MET A 36 -6.04 -6.63 -5.26
N LYS A 37 -5.86 -7.67 -4.44
CA LYS A 37 -4.56 -8.34 -4.22
C LYS A 37 -3.82 -8.76 -5.51
N PRO A 38 -4.47 -9.36 -6.54
CA PRO A 38 -3.81 -9.78 -7.77
C PRO A 38 -3.16 -8.64 -8.56
N PHE A 39 -3.65 -7.40 -8.42
CA PHE A 39 -3.08 -6.25 -9.13
C PHE A 39 -1.81 -5.72 -8.46
N GLY A 40 -1.68 -5.94 -7.14
CA GLY A 40 -0.47 -5.70 -6.36
C GLY A 40 0.16 -4.33 -6.62
N SER A 41 1.45 -4.34 -6.97
CA SER A 41 2.23 -3.13 -7.29
C SER A 41 1.63 -2.23 -8.38
N ASN A 42 0.68 -2.70 -9.19
CA ASN A 42 0.06 -1.85 -10.23
C ASN A 42 -0.98 -0.89 -9.67
N ILE A 43 -1.58 -1.18 -8.52
CA ILE A 43 -2.60 -0.31 -7.90
C ILE A 43 -2.10 0.33 -6.60
N MET A 44 -1.04 -0.23 -6.01
CA MET A 44 -0.51 0.27 -4.75
C MET A 44 0.27 1.57 -4.91
N GLU A 45 0.25 2.36 -3.85
CA GLU A 45 0.91 3.65 -3.72
C GLU A 45 1.95 3.63 -2.61
N LEU A 46 2.93 4.53 -2.70
CA LEU A 46 3.99 4.66 -1.73
C LEU A 46 3.47 5.44 -0.51
N GLN A 47 3.59 4.84 0.66
CA GLN A 47 3.13 5.41 1.93
C GLN A 47 4.19 5.19 3.01
N ASP A 48 4.14 6.02 4.06
CA ASP A 48 5.15 6.04 5.12
C ASP A 48 4.51 5.95 6.51
N THR A 49 4.95 5.04 7.39
CA THR A 49 4.52 4.99 8.82
C THR A 49 5.64 4.59 9.78
N VAL A 50 5.54 4.94 11.07
CA VAL A 50 6.52 4.62 12.11
C VAL A 50 5.78 3.65 12.95
N VAL A 51 6.42 2.52 13.14
CA VAL A 51 5.91 1.52 14.04
C VAL A 51 6.83 1.48 15.22
N GLU A 52 6.25 1.63 16.40
CA GLU A 52 6.92 1.46 17.67
C GLU A 52 7.10 -0.05 17.91
N VAL A 53 8.35 -0.49 18.00
CA VAL A 53 8.69 -1.86 18.35
C VAL A 53 8.65 -2.01 19.85
N LYS A 54 7.84 -2.96 20.35
CA LYS A 54 7.81 -3.35 21.76
C LYS A 54 8.04 -4.86 21.86
N LYS A 55 8.96 -5.27 22.74
CA LYS A 55 9.32 -6.69 22.91
C LYS A 55 9.76 -7.34 21.59
N SER A 56 10.52 -6.62 20.78
CA SER A 56 11.02 -7.06 19.47
C SER A 56 9.94 -7.32 18.40
N GLU A 57 8.71 -6.86 18.64
CA GLU A 57 7.59 -7.01 17.71
C GLU A 57 6.88 -5.67 17.48
N ALA A 58 6.34 -5.51 16.28
CA ALA A 58 5.67 -4.31 15.82
C ALA A 58 4.51 -4.70 14.88
N LYS A 59 3.35 -4.06 15.02
CA LYS A 59 2.21 -4.28 14.12
C LYS A 59 2.28 -3.33 12.93
N LEU A 60 2.26 -3.89 11.73
CA LEU A 60 2.22 -3.12 10.50
C LEU A 60 0.82 -2.59 10.20
N PRO A 61 0.71 -1.50 9.42
CA PRO A 61 -0.57 -1.00 8.92
C PRO A 61 -1.37 -2.06 8.17
N ASP A 62 -2.69 -1.96 8.23
CA ASP A 62 -3.59 -2.96 7.64
C ASP A 62 -3.51 -3.03 6.11
N ASN A 63 -3.11 -1.94 5.46
CA ASN A 63 -2.92 -1.86 4.01
C ASN A 63 -1.51 -2.22 3.54
N TYR A 64 -0.62 -2.65 4.43
CA TYR A 64 0.75 -3.02 4.06
C TYR A 64 0.79 -4.20 3.08
N ASP A 65 1.51 -4.03 1.97
CA ASP A 65 1.80 -5.12 1.03
C ASP A 65 3.30 -5.43 0.94
N SER A 66 4.10 -4.44 0.54
CA SER A 66 5.53 -4.64 0.29
C SER A 66 6.42 -3.50 0.78
N LEU A 67 7.55 -3.87 1.39
CA LEU A 67 8.51 -2.91 1.94
C LEU A 67 9.31 -2.21 0.84
N CYS A 68 9.44 -0.90 0.94
CA CYS A 68 10.35 -0.10 0.12
C CYS A 68 11.61 0.28 0.93
N ILE A 69 11.44 0.92 2.09
CA ILE A 69 12.57 1.36 2.92
C ILE A 69 12.22 1.21 4.41
N ALA A 70 13.19 0.81 5.24
CA ALA A 70 13.06 0.80 6.70
C ALA A 70 14.28 1.43 7.39
N TYR A 71 14.06 2.40 8.27
CA TYR A 71 15.08 2.98 9.15
C TYR A 71 14.69 2.78 10.61
N LYS A 72 15.68 2.50 11.46
CA LYS A 72 15.54 2.70 12.90
C LYS A 72 15.85 4.15 13.23
N CYS A 73 15.03 4.78 14.05
CA CYS A 73 15.17 6.17 14.42
C CYS A 73 14.86 6.36 15.90
N ASP A 74 15.41 7.41 16.49
CA ASP A 74 15.15 7.76 17.88
C ASP A 74 14.28 9.03 17.93
N PRO A 75 13.23 9.10 18.77
CA PRO A 75 12.38 10.27 18.87
C PRO A 75 13.15 11.44 19.52
N ARG A 76 13.16 12.62 18.89
CA ARG A 76 13.86 13.82 19.38
C ARG A 76 12.92 14.82 20.05
N GLY A 77 11.67 14.92 19.58
CA GLY A 77 10.67 15.82 20.15
C GLY A 77 9.54 16.12 19.17
N TYR A 78 8.60 16.97 19.59
CA TYR A 78 7.48 17.42 18.77
C TYR A 78 7.35 18.94 18.79
N HIS A 79 6.81 19.51 17.72
CA HIS A 79 6.50 20.93 17.59
C HIS A 79 5.02 21.11 17.26
N VAL A 80 4.34 21.90 18.08
CA VAL A 80 2.94 22.31 17.92
C VAL A 80 2.94 23.83 17.97
N GLU A 81 2.10 24.48 17.18
CA GLU A 81 1.86 25.91 17.36
C GLU A 81 1.32 26.19 18.78
N ASP A 82 1.84 27.24 19.44
CA ASP A 82 1.57 27.52 20.87
C ASP A 82 0.08 27.60 21.23
N ARG A 83 -0.76 28.02 20.28
CA ARG A 83 -2.22 28.13 20.42
C ARG A 83 -2.96 26.80 20.61
N TYR A 84 -2.31 25.67 20.31
CA TYR A 84 -2.93 24.33 20.37
C TYR A 84 -2.27 23.37 21.38
N LYS A 85 -1.29 23.83 22.16
CA LYS A 85 -0.57 23.02 23.16
C LYS A 85 -1.51 22.33 24.16
N ASN A 86 -2.57 23.00 24.58
CA ASN A 86 -3.53 22.47 25.56
C ASN A 86 -4.34 21.28 25.02
N VAL A 87 -4.65 21.27 23.72
CA VAL A 87 -5.43 20.20 23.06
C VAL A 87 -4.61 18.92 22.94
N VAL A 88 -3.30 19.04 22.72
CA VAL A 88 -2.37 17.91 22.55
C VAL A 88 -2.00 17.27 23.89
N GLN A 89 -1.97 18.03 24.99
CA GLN A 89 -1.74 17.49 26.34
C GLN A 89 -2.90 16.62 26.86
N GLU A 90 -4.09 16.71 26.26
CA GLU A 90 -5.31 16.03 26.71
C GLU A 90 -5.66 14.76 25.90
N SER A 91 -4.99 14.46 24.79
CA SER A 91 -5.37 13.37 23.86
C SER A 91 -4.38 12.20 23.79
N TYR A 92 -4.88 10.96 23.92
CA TYR A 92 -4.17 9.70 23.66
C TYR A 92 -3.92 9.48 22.13
N MET A 93 -2.71 9.03 21.77
CA MET A 93 -2.02 8.96 20.44
C MET A 93 -2.66 8.18 19.25
N TRP A 94 -2.44 8.65 17.99
CA TRP A 94 -2.37 7.90 16.70
C TRP A 94 -1.75 8.75 15.54
N THR A 95 -1.22 8.14 14.45
CA THR A 95 -0.14 8.62 13.53
C THR A 95 -0.42 8.54 11.99
N GLU A 96 0.00 9.54 11.16
CA GLU A 96 0.27 9.42 9.68
C GLU A 96 1.11 10.62 9.09
N ARG A 97 1.63 10.60 7.83
CA ARG A 97 2.91 11.25 7.38
C ARG A 97 3.03 11.97 6.01
N VAL A 98 4.08 12.84 5.88
CA VAL A 98 4.75 13.25 4.61
C VAL A 98 6.26 13.62 4.77
N GLU A 99 7.14 13.23 3.84
CA GLU A 99 8.58 13.57 3.77
C GLU A 99 8.87 15.00 3.23
N ARG A 100 9.73 15.78 3.91
CA ARG A 100 10.49 16.91 3.32
C ARG A 100 11.87 17.09 3.97
N SER A 101 12.88 17.35 3.15
CA SER A 101 14.22 17.81 3.59
C SER A 101 14.24 19.33 3.72
N VAL A 102 14.36 19.88 4.93
CA VAL A 102 14.59 21.32 5.15
C VAL A 102 15.73 21.51 6.14
N LYS A 103 16.66 22.42 5.81
CA LYS A 103 17.74 22.87 6.71
C LYS A 103 17.14 23.68 7.87
N TRP A 104 17.48 23.30 9.10
CA TRP A 104 17.11 24.04 10.30
C TRP A 104 18.13 25.15 10.58
N ASN A 105 17.69 26.40 10.67
CA ASN A 105 18.46 27.53 11.17
C ASN A 105 17.61 28.31 12.19
N SER A 106 17.87 28.13 13.48
CA SER A 106 17.29 29.01 14.51
C SER A 106 18.14 30.24 14.83
N CYS A 107 19.39 30.32 14.35
CA CYS A 107 20.29 31.46 14.59
C CYS A 107 21.31 31.57 13.42
N ASN A 108 21.50 32.74 12.82
CA ASN A 108 22.51 32.98 11.77
C ASN A 108 23.92 33.20 12.38
N PRO A 109 25.05 33.19 11.64
CA PRO A 109 25.71 32.10 10.93
C PRO A 109 27.20 31.99 11.37
N CYS A 110 27.55 31.11 12.32
CA CYS A 110 28.97 30.92 12.69
C CYS A 110 29.32 29.57 13.33
N CYS A 111 28.41 28.59 13.35
CA CYS A 111 28.67 27.33 14.05
C CYS A 111 28.24 26.16 13.17
N ALA A 112 29.24 25.35 12.83
CA ALA A 112 29.26 24.12 12.04
C ALA A 112 27.89 23.54 11.60
N GLU A 113 27.70 23.49 10.27
CA GLU A 113 26.67 22.67 9.63
C GLU A 113 27.01 21.18 9.83
N ASP A 114 26.52 20.58 10.91
CA ASP A 114 26.31 19.14 10.95
C ASP A 114 24.96 18.86 10.30
N GLU A 115 24.99 18.27 9.10
CA GLU A 115 23.79 17.83 8.37
C GLU A 115 23.16 16.63 9.09
N ASP A 116 22.44 16.89 10.18
CA ASP A 116 21.60 15.88 10.82
C ASP A 116 20.47 15.48 9.86
N LYS A 117 20.48 14.23 9.40
CA LYS A 117 19.33 13.64 8.72
C LYS A 117 18.20 13.49 9.74
N ILE A 118 17.21 14.37 9.66
CA ILE A 118 16.03 14.37 10.53
C ILE A 118 14.84 13.86 9.73
N ILE A 119 14.15 12.87 10.27
CA ILE A 119 12.85 12.44 9.72
C ILE A 119 11.78 13.25 10.44
N THR A 120 10.93 13.92 9.67
CA THR A 120 9.81 14.70 10.20
C THR A 120 8.51 13.97 9.91
N GLU A 121 7.65 13.91 10.92
CA GLU A 121 6.32 13.32 10.83
C GLU A 121 5.28 14.40 11.18
N LYS A 122 4.23 14.53 10.37
CA LYS A 122 3.18 15.55 10.54
C LYS A 122 1.86 14.91 10.92
N VAL A 123 1.44 15.04 12.18
CA VAL A 123 0.19 14.49 12.69
C VAL A 123 -0.85 15.59 12.83
N TYR A 124 -2.06 15.36 12.32
CA TYR A 124 -3.19 16.28 12.46
C TYR A 124 -4.12 15.81 13.59
N PHE A 125 -4.39 16.68 14.57
CA PHE A 125 -5.28 16.42 15.69
C PHE A 125 -6.44 17.41 15.69
N LYS A 126 -7.69 16.98 15.42
CA LYS A 126 -8.88 17.86 15.49
C LYS A 126 -8.62 19.26 14.87
N ASP A 127 -8.07 19.28 13.66
CA ASP A 127 -7.64 20.48 12.90
C ASP A 127 -6.33 21.16 13.34
N VAL A 128 -5.48 20.49 14.13
CA VAL A 128 -4.19 20.99 14.63
C VAL A 128 -3.00 20.22 14.05
N GLU A 129 -2.04 20.93 13.45
CA GLU A 129 -0.78 20.36 12.96
C GLU A 129 0.27 20.18 14.08
N VAL A 130 0.78 18.96 14.23
CA VAL A 130 1.86 18.59 15.16
C VAL A 130 2.99 17.90 14.41
N ASN A 131 4.20 18.45 14.47
CA ASN A 131 5.37 17.91 13.79
C ASN A 131 6.25 17.14 14.77
N PHE A 132 6.43 15.83 14.60
CA PHE A 132 7.41 15.03 15.32
C PHE A 132 8.74 14.97 14.57
N TYR A 133 9.85 15.00 15.30
CA TYR A 133 11.19 14.93 14.76
C TYR A 133 11.91 13.71 15.29
N TYR A 134 12.47 12.92 14.39
CA TYR A 134 13.28 11.75 14.68
C TYR A 134 14.73 11.99 14.25
N HIS A 135 15.67 11.53 15.06
CA HIS A 135 17.09 11.67 14.81
C HIS A 135 17.77 10.31 14.61
N ARG A 136 18.99 10.37 14.06
CA ARG A 136 19.87 9.20 13.82
C ARG A 136 19.20 8.09 13.01
N PRO A 137 18.76 8.35 11.76
CA PRO A 137 18.20 7.31 10.92
C PRO A 137 19.28 6.29 10.54
N VAL A 138 19.13 5.06 11.05
CA VAL A 138 19.99 3.92 10.71
C VAL A 138 19.22 2.99 9.78
N LEU A 139 19.73 2.82 8.55
CA LEU A 139 19.09 1.94 7.58
C LEU A 139 19.19 0.48 8.03
N LEU A 140 18.06 -0.19 8.14
CA LEU A 140 17.97 -1.54 8.71
C LEU A 140 18.40 -2.63 7.72
N ARG A 141 18.97 -3.72 8.23
CA ARG A 141 19.25 -4.93 7.43
C ARG A 141 18.05 -5.86 7.43
N LEU A 142 17.82 -6.57 6.33
CA LEU A 142 16.83 -7.64 6.29
C LEU A 142 17.43 -8.94 6.86
N GLY A 143 16.70 -9.59 7.77
CA GLY A 143 17.10 -10.88 8.32
C GLY A 143 17.10 -12.00 7.28
N LYS A 144 17.87 -13.07 7.51
CA LYS A 144 18.04 -14.19 6.56
C LYS A 144 16.74 -14.91 6.19
N SER A 145 15.77 -14.94 7.09
CA SER A 145 14.47 -15.60 6.89
C SER A 145 13.43 -14.70 6.19
N MET A 146 13.80 -13.49 5.79
CA MET A 146 12.89 -12.56 5.13
C MET A 146 12.47 -13.06 3.74
N LYS A 147 11.16 -13.12 3.49
CA LYS A 147 10.61 -13.47 2.19
C LYS A 147 10.83 -12.32 1.21
N ARG A 148 11.52 -12.59 0.09
CA ARG A 148 11.82 -11.58 -0.95
C ARG A 148 10.56 -10.99 -1.58
N ASP A 149 9.50 -11.78 -1.69
CA ASP A 149 8.21 -11.34 -2.25
C ASP A 149 7.54 -10.23 -1.41
N LYS A 150 7.95 -10.06 -0.15
CA LYS A 150 7.48 -9.00 0.74
C LYS A 150 8.29 -7.71 0.65
N CYS A 151 9.33 -7.69 -0.18
CA CYS A 151 10.12 -6.50 -0.47
C CYS A 151 9.88 -6.07 -1.91
N HIS A 152 9.67 -4.79 -2.13
CA HIS A 152 9.58 -4.25 -3.47
C HIS A 152 10.96 -4.37 -4.18
N ALA A 153 10.97 -4.51 -5.51
CA ALA A 153 12.20 -4.70 -6.28
C ALA A 153 13.24 -3.56 -6.12
N LYS A 154 12.77 -2.37 -5.74
CA LYS A 154 13.61 -1.20 -5.45
C LYS A 154 13.95 -1.03 -3.96
N CYS A 155 13.67 -2.04 -3.14
CA CYS A 155 13.85 -1.93 -1.70
C CYS A 155 15.33 -1.73 -1.35
N ARG A 156 15.64 -0.64 -0.64
CA ARG A 156 17.03 -0.27 -0.33
C ARG A 156 17.64 -1.21 0.71
N ASN A 157 16.81 -1.76 1.59
CA ASN A 157 17.21 -2.69 2.66
C ASN A 157 17.71 -4.04 2.13
N LEU A 158 17.43 -4.40 0.86
CA LEU A 158 17.96 -5.62 0.23
C LEU A 158 19.48 -5.60 0.04
N ILE A 159 20.07 -4.41 -0.03
CA ILE A 159 21.50 -4.22 -0.34
C ILE A 159 22.34 -4.07 0.94
N VAL A 160 21.70 -3.74 2.06
CA VAL A 160 22.38 -3.42 3.32
C VAL A 160 22.92 -4.68 3.98
N ARG A 161 24.22 -4.70 4.23
CA ARG A 161 24.89 -5.81 4.93
C ARG A 161 25.53 -5.41 6.25
N ASP A 162 25.94 -4.15 6.37
CA ASP A 162 26.83 -3.69 7.45
C ASP A 162 26.10 -3.16 8.70
N CYS A 163 24.77 -3.26 8.74
CA CYS A 163 23.98 -2.81 9.89
C CYS A 163 23.78 -3.94 10.91
N PRO A 164 24.02 -3.70 12.21
CA PRO A 164 23.78 -4.70 13.26
C PRO A 164 22.28 -4.92 13.54
N HIS A 165 21.43 -3.96 13.18
CA HIS A 165 19.99 -4.03 13.40
C HIS A 165 19.30 -4.72 12.22
N GLU A 166 18.54 -5.76 12.54
CA GLU A 166 17.83 -6.59 11.57
C GLU A 166 16.32 -6.53 11.79
N ILE A 167 15.59 -6.61 10.68
CA ILE A 167 14.14 -6.79 10.67
C ILE A 167 13.71 -7.94 9.77
N ILE A 168 12.62 -8.59 10.17
CA ILE A 168 11.94 -9.65 9.43
C ILE A 168 10.45 -9.31 9.47
N ILE A 169 9.80 -9.27 8.32
CA ILE A 169 8.36 -9.05 8.23
C ILE A 169 7.68 -10.36 7.86
N ASN A 170 6.74 -10.80 8.69
CA ASN A 170 5.92 -11.97 8.43
C ASN A 170 4.44 -11.61 8.59
N GLY A 171 3.70 -11.62 7.48
CA GLY A 171 2.32 -11.17 7.45
C GLY A 171 2.20 -9.68 7.80
N LYS A 172 1.45 -9.38 8.87
CA LYS A 172 1.24 -8.01 9.40
C LYS A 172 2.12 -7.69 10.61
N THR A 173 3.08 -8.55 10.94
CA THR A 173 3.97 -8.35 12.09
C THR A 173 5.40 -8.14 11.60
N LEU A 174 6.03 -7.09 12.11
CA LEU A 174 7.44 -6.81 12.00
C LEU A 174 8.13 -7.36 13.24
N TYR A 175 9.14 -8.18 13.03
CA TYR A 175 10.03 -8.71 14.06
C TYR A 175 11.39 -8.05 13.92
N SER A 176 11.99 -7.66 15.03
CA SER A 176 13.32 -7.06 15.08
C SER A 176 14.25 -7.84 15.99
N ASN A 177 15.55 -7.58 15.87
CA ASN A 177 16.53 -8.11 16.83
C ASN A 177 16.73 -7.23 18.07
N PHE A 178 16.19 -6.00 18.07
CA PHE A 178 16.20 -5.09 19.22
C PHE A 178 14.85 -5.10 19.93
N THR A 179 14.88 -4.91 21.26
CA THR A 179 13.71 -5.02 22.13
C THR A 179 12.74 -3.86 22.00
N GLU A 180 13.27 -2.63 21.89
CA GLU A 180 12.50 -1.39 21.83
C GLU A 180 13.14 -0.41 20.84
N GLY A 181 12.30 0.37 20.16
CA GLY A 181 12.72 1.44 19.27
C GLY A 181 11.69 1.77 18.18
N ASP A 182 11.84 2.94 17.57
CA ASP A 182 10.95 3.39 16.51
C ASP A 182 11.52 3.02 15.14
N VAL A 183 10.68 2.43 14.29
CA VAL A 183 11.04 2.05 12.93
C VAL A 183 10.23 2.86 11.94
N TYR A 184 10.89 3.77 11.24
CA TYR A 184 10.35 4.39 10.04
C TYR A 184 10.28 3.39 8.91
N LEU A 185 9.11 3.25 8.32
CA LEU A 185 8.82 2.38 7.19
C LEU A 185 8.25 3.22 6.05
N GLN A 186 8.77 2.98 4.84
CA GLN A 186 8.16 3.35 3.59
C GLN A 186 7.78 2.05 2.87
N TYR A 187 6.53 1.94 2.46
CA TYR A 187 5.95 0.71 1.92
C TYR A 187 4.95 1.02 0.80
N TYR A 188 4.69 0.01 -0.02
CA TYR A 188 3.58 0.04 -0.95
C TYR A 188 2.36 -0.56 -0.28
N GLY A 189 1.26 0.18 -0.28
CA GLY A 189 -0.01 -0.24 0.29
C GLY A 189 -1.19 0.08 -0.60
N ILE A 190 -2.35 -0.49 -0.27
CA ILE A 190 -3.62 -0.11 -0.88
C ILE A 190 -3.87 1.37 -0.54
N PRO A 191 -4.24 2.20 -1.54
CA PRO A 191 -4.54 3.60 -1.30
C PRO A 191 -5.63 3.76 -0.25
N MET A 192 -5.45 4.74 0.63
CA MET A 192 -6.39 5.07 1.70
C MET A 192 -6.83 6.52 1.57
N GLU A 193 -8.10 6.77 1.81
CA GLU A 193 -8.70 8.09 1.97
C GLU A 193 -9.42 8.09 3.32
N ASP A 194 -9.14 9.08 4.17
CA ASP A 194 -9.67 9.16 5.54
C ASP A 194 -9.49 7.86 6.37
N ASN A 195 -8.31 7.24 6.30
CA ASN A 195 -7.97 5.94 6.92
C ASN A 195 -8.82 4.75 6.44
N LYS A 196 -9.60 4.91 5.36
CA LYS A 196 -10.37 3.83 4.75
C LYS A 196 -9.76 3.43 3.41
N PRO A 197 -9.64 2.13 3.11
CA PRO A 197 -9.16 1.69 1.82
C PRO A 197 -10.11 2.14 0.72
N ILE A 198 -9.55 2.60 -0.41
CA ILE A 198 -10.30 3.00 -1.59
C ILE A 198 -9.98 2.10 -2.77
N ILE A 199 -10.93 1.98 -3.69
CA ILE A 199 -10.71 1.37 -5.01
C ILE A 199 -10.14 2.49 -5.90
N PRO A 200 -8.89 2.37 -6.37
CA PRO A 200 -8.28 3.41 -7.18
C PRO A 200 -8.93 3.45 -8.56
N GLU A 201 -9.23 4.67 -9.01
CA GLU A 201 -9.69 4.93 -10.36
C GLU A 201 -8.50 4.93 -11.30
N VAL A 202 -8.39 3.87 -12.11
CA VAL A 202 -7.26 3.67 -13.01
C VAL A 202 -7.72 3.72 -14.45
N GLY A 203 -7.10 4.59 -15.26
CA GLY A 203 -7.22 4.59 -16.70
C GLY A 203 -8.67 4.71 -17.19
N LYS A 204 -9.22 3.60 -17.67
CA LYS A 204 -10.58 3.51 -18.24
C LYS A 204 -11.64 3.00 -17.25
N GLY A 205 -11.26 2.78 -15.98
CA GLY A 205 -12.16 2.22 -14.97
C GLY A 205 -12.39 0.72 -15.12
N GLU A 206 -11.49 -0.02 -15.79
CA GLU A 206 -11.65 -1.47 -15.97
C GLU A 206 -11.41 -2.25 -14.66
N LEU A 207 -10.67 -1.65 -13.71
CA LEU A 207 -10.45 -2.21 -12.38
C LEU A 207 -11.73 -2.24 -11.55
N GLU A 208 -12.52 -1.16 -11.56
CA GLU A 208 -13.77 -1.09 -10.80
C GLU A 208 -14.77 -2.14 -11.30
N LYS A 209 -14.92 -2.27 -12.62
CA LYS A 209 -15.75 -3.32 -13.23
C LYS A 209 -15.27 -4.74 -12.88
N TYR A 210 -13.96 -4.92 -12.74
CA TYR A 210 -13.42 -6.22 -12.32
C TYR A 210 -13.78 -6.53 -10.86
N VAL A 211 -13.60 -5.56 -9.96
CA VAL A 211 -13.97 -5.71 -8.55
C VAL A 211 -15.45 -6.02 -8.43
N ASP A 212 -16.29 -5.33 -9.19
CA ASP A 212 -17.72 -5.56 -9.26
C ASP A 212 -18.07 -7.01 -9.66
N TYR A 213 -17.55 -7.49 -10.79
CA TYR A 213 -17.81 -8.86 -11.24
C TYR A 213 -17.26 -9.92 -10.28
N TYR A 214 -16.12 -9.66 -9.62
CA TYR A 214 -15.55 -10.58 -8.65
C TYR A 214 -16.41 -10.70 -7.39
N VAL A 215 -16.90 -9.57 -6.87
CA VAL A 215 -17.77 -9.53 -5.68
C VAL A 215 -19.09 -10.24 -5.98
N HIS A 216 -19.71 -9.96 -7.13
CA HIS A 216 -20.91 -10.66 -7.58
C HIS A 216 -20.68 -12.17 -7.69
N MET A 217 -19.58 -12.60 -8.32
CA MET A 217 -19.22 -14.02 -8.41
C MET A 217 -19.13 -14.68 -7.02
N LYS A 218 -18.47 -14.03 -6.06
CA LYS A 218 -18.32 -14.55 -4.69
C LYS A 218 -19.63 -14.57 -3.91
N PHE A 219 -20.46 -13.57 -4.11
CA PHE A 219 -21.79 -13.51 -3.52
C PHE A 219 -22.67 -14.68 -4.00
N PHE A 220 -22.76 -14.90 -5.32
CA PHE A 220 -23.51 -16.03 -5.87
C PHE A 220 -22.89 -17.38 -5.49
N GLU A 221 -21.56 -17.48 -5.35
CA GLU A 221 -20.90 -18.68 -4.81
C GLU A 221 -21.40 -19.01 -3.39
N LYS A 222 -21.57 -17.99 -2.54
CA LYS A 222 -22.07 -18.15 -1.17
C LYS A 222 -23.53 -18.60 -1.16
N LEU A 223 -24.40 -17.94 -1.94
CA LEU A 223 -25.81 -18.31 -2.04
C LEU A 223 -26.01 -19.73 -2.58
N LEU A 224 -25.20 -20.14 -3.57
CA LEU A 224 -25.23 -21.49 -4.11
C LEU A 224 -24.85 -22.55 -3.07
N LYS A 225 -23.86 -22.27 -2.22
CA LYS A 225 -23.46 -23.17 -1.13
C LYS A 225 -24.55 -23.34 -0.08
N ASN A 226 -25.27 -22.27 0.21
CA ASN A 226 -26.37 -22.27 1.16
C ASN A 226 -27.67 -22.88 0.61
N LYS A 227 -27.76 -23.04 -0.73
CA LYS A 227 -28.97 -23.46 -1.45
C LYS A 227 -30.16 -22.51 -1.27
N ASP A 228 -29.88 -21.22 -1.18
CA ASP A 228 -30.89 -20.20 -0.94
C ASP A 228 -31.80 -19.96 -2.17
N ASP A 229 -31.37 -20.32 -3.38
CA ASP A 229 -32.14 -20.16 -4.63
C ASP A 229 -31.64 -21.14 -5.73
N GLU A 230 -32.60 -21.76 -6.44
CA GLU A 230 -32.38 -22.82 -7.44
C GLU A 230 -31.87 -22.29 -8.80
N ASN A 231 -32.10 -21.01 -9.13
CA ASN A 231 -31.73 -20.43 -10.43
C ASN A 231 -30.35 -19.74 -10.45
N ILE A 232 -29.67 -19.67 -9.31
CA ILE A 232 -28.38 -18.97 -9.14
C ILE A 232 -27.25 -19.56 -10.00
N ILE A 233 -27.31 -20.84 -10.37
CA ILE A 233 -26.25 -21.50 -11.14
C ILE A 233 -26.01 -20.78 -12.48
N THR A 234 -27.07 -20.28 -13.13
CA THR A 234 -26.95 -19.55 -14.40
C THR A 234 -26.25 -18.20 -14.22
N LEU A 235 -26.63 -17.45 -13.19
CA LEU A 235 -26.01 -16.16 -12.83
C LEU A 235 -24.56 -16.34 -12.41
N PHE A 236 -24.27 -17.33 -11.56
CA PHE A 236 -22.91 -17.65 -11.14
C PHE A 236 -21.99 -17.90 -12.34
N ASN A 237 -22.41 -18.76 -13.28
CA ASN A 237 -21.62 -19.05 -14.48
C ASN A 237 -21.43 -17.82 -15.39
N TYR A 238 -22.40 -16.90 -15.42
CA TYR A 238 -22.28 -15.64 -16.16
C TYR A 238 -21.19 -14.74 -15.56
N TYR A 239 -21.19 -14.54 -14.24
CA TYR A 239 -20.19 -13.70 -13.56
C TYR A 239 -18.80 -14.31 -13.58
N VAL A 240 -18.66 -15.64 -13.49
CA VAL A 240 -17.36 -16.33 -13.66
C VAL A 240 -16.74 -16.00 -15.02
N ARG A 241 -17.51 -16.13 -16.11
CA ARG A 241 -17.01 -15.85 -17.47
C ARG A 241 -16.65 -14.37 -17.65
N LYS A 242 -17.41 -13.47 -17.05
CA LYS A 242 -17.13 -12.03 -17.08
C LYS A 242 -15.90 -11.66 -16.27
N GLU A 243 -15.74 -12.22 -15.08
CA GLU A 243 -14.56 -12.00 -14.22
C GLU A 243 -13.28 -12.38 -14.96
N GLU A 244 -13.24 -13.57 -15.57
CA GLU A 244 -12.07 -14.05 -16.28
C GLU A 244 -11.68 -13.14 -17.45
N ALA A 245 -12.66 -12.71 -18.25
CA ALA A 245 -12.45 -11.80 -19.38
C ALA A 245 -11.98 -10.41 -18.90
N GLN A 246 -12.63 -9.89 -17.85
CA GLN A 246 -12.38 -8.55 -17.34
C GLN A 246 -11.02 -8.46 -16.63
N LYS A 247 -10.54 -9.54 -16.01
CA LYS A 247 -9.25 -9.60 -15.34
C LYS A 247 -8.09 -9.23 -16.26
N GLY A 248 -8.09 -9.77 -17.48
CA GLY A 248 -7.05 -9.49 -18.47
C GLY A 248 -7.03 -8.02 -18.90
N LEU A 249 -8.23 -7.43 -19.07
CA LEU A 249 -8.40 -6.02 -19.42
C LEU A 249 -7.94 -5.11 -18.28
N ALA A 250 -8.36 -5.40 -17.03
CA ALA A 250 -7.96 -4.64 -15.85
C ALA A 250 -6.45 -4.71 -15.59
N LEU A 251 -5.82 -5.87 -15.79
CA LEU A 251 -4.36 -6.01 -15.68
C LEU A 251 -3.61 -5.19 -16.72
N THR A 252 -4.18 -5.09 -17.92
CA THR A 252 -3.62 -4.28 -18.99
C THR A 252 -3.75 -2.80 -18.63
N ASP A 253 -4.95 -2.34 -18.31
CA ASP A 253 -5.23 -0.94 -17.99
C ASP A 253 -4.38 -0.43 -16.79
N THR A 254 -4.30 -1.23 -15.73
CA THR A 254 -3.47 -0.90 -14.55
C THR A 254 -1.98 -0.83 -14.86
N LYS A 255 -1.45 -1.67 -15.76
CA LYS A 255 -0.05 -1.57 -16.19
C LYS A 255 0.20 -0.36 -17.09
N PHE A 256 -0.74 -0.08 -18.01
CA PHE A 256 -0.61 1.01 -18.96
C PHE A 256 -0.70 2.38 -18.29
N SER A 257 -1.53 2.52 -17.25
CA SER A 257 -1.62 3.76 -16.47
C SER A 257 -0.28 4.16 -15.82
N LYS A 258 0.55 3.18 -15.42
CA LYS A 258 1.88 3.42 -14.82
C LYS A 258 3.01 3.60 -15.85
N LEU A 259 2.73 3.54 -17.15
CA LEU A 259 3.75 3.75 -18.17
C LEU A 259 4.12 5.23 -18.28
N THR A 260 5.41 5.52 -18.10
CA THR A 260 5.96 6.85 -18.34
C THR A 260 6.65 6.91 -19.71
N PRO A 261 6.92 8.10 -20.27
CA PRO A 261 7.73 8.24 -21.48
C PRO A 261 9.10 7.53 -21.40
N LYS A 262 9.67 7.40 -20.20
CA LYS A 262 10.91 6.63 -19.96
C LYS A 262 10.70 5.12 -20.15
N SER A 263 9.53 4.59 -19.81
CA SER A 263 9.17 3.19 -20.04
C SER A 263 9.19 2.86 -21.53
N PHE A 264 8.66 3.74 -22.40
CA PHE A 264 8.70 3.56 -23.85
C PHE A 264 10.13 3.58 -24.42
N LYS A 265 11.03 4.42 -23.88
CA LYS A 265 12.45 4.39 -24.26
C LYS A 265 13.10 3.04 -23.93
N ARG A 266 12.74 2.42 -22.80
CA ARG A 266 13.23 1.09 -22.42
C ARG A 266 12.70 0.01 -23.36
N VAL A 267 11.40 0.01 -23.64
CA VAL A 267 10.78 -0.94 -24.60
C VAL A 267 11.43 -0.81 -25.98
N LYS A 268 11.62 0.42 -26.49
CA LYS A 268 12.30 0.65 -27.76
C LYS A 268 13.72 0.08 -27.78
N ARG A 269 14.47 0.18 -26.68
CA ARG A 269 15.81 -0.42 -26.57
C ARG A 269 15.77 -1.94 -26.60
N ILE A 270 14.82 -2.55 -25.86
CA ILE A 270 14.65 -4.02 -25.83
C ILE A 270 14.27 -4.53 -27.21
N ASN A 271 13.25 -3.95 -27.83
CA ASN A 271 12.80 -4.36 -29.17
C ASN A 271 13.93 -4.19 -30.20
N ARG A 272 14.72 -3.11 -30.13
CA ARG A 272 15.89 -2.95 -31.00
C ARG A 272 16.94 -4.03 -30.75
N ALA A 273 17.21 -4.37 -29.49
CA ALA A 273 18.17 -5.43 -29.16
C ALA A 273 17.69 -6.82 -29.63
N GLU A 274 16.38 -7.08 -29.59
CA GLU A 274 15.80 -8.31 -30.14
C GLU A 274 15.86 -8.34 -31.66
N MET A 275 15.46 -7.25 -32.33
CA MET A 275 15.59 -7.12 -33.79
C MET A 275 17.02 -7.32 -34.26
N LEU A 276 18.00 -6.75 -33.56
CA LEU A 276 19.43 -6.95 -33.86
C LEU A 276 19.85 -8.42 -33.78
N LYS A 277 19.28 -9.22 -32.87
CA LYS A 277 19.55 -10.68 -32.82
C LYS A 277 19.03 -11.39 -34.07
N TYR A 278 17.87 -10.98 -34.58
CA TYR A 278 17.31 -11.56 -35.80
C TYR A 278 18.08 -11.12 -37.04
N GLU A 279 18.44 -9.84 -37.14
CA GLU A 279 19.24 -9.26 -38.24
C GLU A 279 20.64 -9.89 -38.32
N LEU A 280 21.29 -10.16 -37.17
CA LEU A 280 22.60 -10.83 -37.13
C LEU A 280 22.52 -12.33 -37.47
N ASN A 281 21.40 -12.99 -37.16
CA ASN A 281 21.21 -14.42 -37.43
C ASN A 281 20.72 -14.73 -38.85
N PHE A 282 20.11 -13.76 -39.53
CA PHE A 282 19.68 -13.86 -40.93
C PHE A 282 20.10 -12.61 -41.69
N PRO A 283 21.37 -12.51 -42.12
CA PRO A 283 21.78 -11.44 -43.02
C PRO A 283 20.96 -11.58 -44.31
N ILE A 284 20.17 -10.55 -44.61
CA ILE A 284 19.47 -10.41 -45.88
C ILE A 284 20.57 -10.25 -46.94
N VAL A 285 20.74 -11.28 -47.79
CA VAL A 285 21.64 -11.26 -48.96
C VAL A 285 21.04 -10.39 -50.05
#